data_AF-A0A356NMI9-F1
#
_entry.id   AF-A0A356NMI9-F1
#
_cell.length_a   1.000
_cell.length_b   1.000
_cell.length_c   1.000
_cell.angle_alpha   90.00
_cell.angle_beta   90.00
_cell.angle_gamma   90.00
#
_symmetry.space_group_name_H-M   'P 1'
#
loop_
_entity.id
_entity.type
_entity.pdbx_description
1 polymer ?
#
loop_
_entity_poly.entity_id
_entity_poly.type
_entity_poly.pdbx_seq_one_letter_code
_entity_poly.pdbx_strand_id
1 'polypeptide(L)'
;MQLVKTDLTGKVKIRVDVPNHHGDLTYHDEKIFVAVELGKFNQPPGESAPSVYVYDATSLSLLSKYPVPELVHGCGGIAFHDNRFVLVGGLPSNHKKNYLFEYDTEFKFLKRHVLPTGQTRLGIQTASYMNDHWWFGCYGSPANPGLLKVNEDFQLVGTSPSDFSYGIAKLNSDTVLQGACFDNNRRGRVHVLNQEPVTDAPVTTKVRVAAYNVLFGIWARPESVGEILKAYNLDVIGFSEVPNGDWTARAGKVLGMDYAYVGKTSSAHHKDKYKSILSHTPLLNTHEIEVKSAGWSPASMVGAETIINGVRILVYSTHIPGRPAAENSAAAFMANSIIPDSIQTANHVILLGDLNNRPGEPPLVQLEETGMRSI
;
A
#
# COMPACT_ATOMS: atom_id res chain seq x y z
N MET A 1 -27.61 -20.34 7.29
CA MET A 1 -26.53 -21.24 6.84
C MET A 1 -26.35 -22.33 7.91
N GLN A 2 -25.38 -23.23 7.78
CA GLN A 2 -25.06 -24.22 8.82
C GLN A 2 -23.58 -24.18 9.16
N LEU A 3 -23.25 -24.28 10.44
CA LEU A 3 -21.91 -24.62 10.91
C LEU A 3 -21.85 -26.13 11.08
N VAL A 4 -20.89 -26.79 10.44
CA VAL A 4 -20.84 -28.25 10.32
C VAL A 4 -19.46 -28.76 10.72
N LYS A 5 -19.42 -29.78 11.59
CA LYS A 5 -18.22 -30.53 11.92
C LYS A 5 -18.27 -31.91 11.26
N THR A 6 -17.22 -32.26 10.53
CA THR A 6 -17.05 -33.58 9.92
C THR A 6 -15.80 -34.27 10.45
N ASP A 7 -15.67 -35.58 10.22
CA ASP A 7 -14.33 -36.19 10.20
C ASP A 7 -13.63 -35.98 8.85
N LEU A 8 -12.40 -36.47 8.74
CA LEU A 8 -11.57 -36.38 7.52
C LEU A 8 -12.14 -37.15 6.33
N THR A 9 -13.12 -38.04 6.54
CA THR A 9 -13.84 -38.73 5.46
C THR A 9 -15.03 -37.91 4.95
N GLY A 10 -15.32 -36.76 5.57
CA GLY A 10 -16.48 -35.94 5.27
C GLY A 10 -17.77 -36.37 5.99
N LYS A 11 -17.72 -37.38 6.87
CA LYS A 11 -18.90 -37.80 7.64
C LYS A 11 -19.24 -36.73 8.68
N VAL A 12 -20.44 -36.17 8.58
CA VAL A 12 -20.96 -35.19 9.54
C VAL A 12 -21.06 -35.80 10.93
N LYS A 13 -20.48 -35.12 11.92
CA LYS A 13 -20.57 -35.45 13.35
C LYS A 13 -21.64 -34.63 14.04
N ILE A 14 -21.62 -33.32 13.82
CA ILE A 14 -22.57 -32.36 14.38
C ILE A 14 -22.77 -31.19 13.42
N ARG A 15 -23.96 -30.61 13.44
CA ARG A 15 -24.29 -29.40 12.70
C ARG A 15 -25.26 -28.55 13.49
N VAL A 16 -25.17 -27.24 13.36
CA VAL A 16 -26.09 -26.27 13.95
C VAL A 16 -26.47 -25.23 12.91
N ASP A 17 -27.70 -24.73 13.01
CA ASP A 17 -28.14 -23.62 12.16
C ASP A 17 -27.52 -22.31 12.66
N VAL A 18 -27.06 -21.50 11.73
CA VAL A 18 -26.43 -20.20 12.00
C VAL A 18 -27.01 -19.12 11.09
N PRO A 19 -26.90 -17.83 11.48
CA PRO A 19 -27.25 -16.70 10.64
C PRO A 19 -26.65 -16.77 9.22
N ASN A 20 -27.19 -15.94 8.33
CA ASN A 20 -26.58 -15.73 7.02
C ASN A 20 -25.28 -14.94 7.18
N HIS A 21 -24.30 -15.16 6.30
CA HIS A 21 -22.95 -14.57 6.35
C HIS A 21 -22.12 -14.96 7.60
N HIS A 22 -22.00 -16.26 7.80
CA HIS A 22 -20.92 -16.87 8.60
C HIS A 22 -19.74 -17.12 7.66
N GLY A 23 -18.72 -16.27 7.76
CA GLY A 23 -17.53 -16.30 6.92
C GLY A 23 -16.52 -17.36 7.36
N ASP A 24 -15.24 -17.05 7.19
CA ASP A 24 -14.14 -17.91 7.60
C ASP A 24 -14.13 -18.15 9.12
N LEU A 25 -13.42 -19.20 9.52
CA LEU A 25 -13.27 -19.56 10.93
C LEU A 25 -11.85 -19.99 11.27
N THR A 26 -11.51 -19.88 12.54
CA THR A 26 -10.27 -20.41 13.09
C THR A 26 -10.53 -21.20 14.37
N TYR A 27 -9.70 -22.20 14.63
CA TYR A 27 -9.74 -23.01 15.84
C TYR A 27 -8.61 -22.59 16.78
N HIS A 28 -8.94 -22.35 18.03
CA HIS A 28 -7.97 -22.09 19.08
C HIS A 28 -8.57 -22.47 20.44
N ASP A 29 -7.79 -23.08 21.33
CA ASP A 29 -8.19 -23.36 22.72
C ASP A 29 -9.58 -24.01 22.86
N GLU A 30 -9.79 -25.12 22.14
CA GLU A 30 -11.05 -25.89 22.10
C GLU A 30 -12.29 -25.09 21.66
N LYS A 31 -12.08 -23.92 21.05
CA LYS A 31 -13.13 -23.03 20.54
C LYS A 31 -12.97 -22.79 19.05
N ILE A 32 -14.10 -22.49 18.42
CA ILE A 32 -14.18 -22.04 17.02
C ILE A 32 -14.58 -20.57 17.03
N PHE A 33 -13.74 -19.74 16.42
CA PHE A 33 -13.99 -18.31 16.25
C PHE A 33 -14.38 -18.06 14.80
N VAL A 34 -15.55 -17.47 14.57
CA VAL A 34 -16.11 -17.29 13.23
C VAL A 34 -16.27 -15.80 12.94
N ALA A 35 -15.76 -15.35 11.79
CA ALA A 35 -16.02 -14.02 11.25
C ALA A 35 -17.49 -13.92 10.78
N VAL A 36 -18.24 -12.95 11.27
CA VAL A 36 -19.67 -12.79 10.97
C VAL A 36 -19.97 -11.35 10.55
N GLU A 37 -20.74 -11.17 9.48
CA GLU A 37 -21.21 -9.87 9.01
C GLU A 37 -22.74 -9.88 8.85
N LEU A 38 -23.46 -9.22 9.76
CA LEU A 38 -24.93 -9.18 9.71
C LEU A 38 -25.52 -7.91 9.09
N GLY A 39 -24.68 -6.95 8.73
CA GLY A 39 -25.02 -5.78 7.94
C GLY A 39 -24.71 -5.99 6.46
N LYS A 40 -24.37 -4.92 5.75
CA LYS A 40 -24.12 -4.95 4.31
C LYS A 40 -22.63 -4.92 4.00
N PHE A 41 -22.16 -6.00 3.38
CA PHE A 41 -20.79 -6.14 2.90
C PHE A 41 -20.47 -5.12 1.79
N ASN A 42 -19.26 -4.54 1.82
CA ASN A 42 -18.74 -3.55 0.85
C ASN A 42 -19.58 -2.28 0.66
N GLN A 43 -20.36 -1.90 1.66
CA GLN A 43 -21.04 -0.60 1.70
C GLN A 43 -20.22 0.45 2.47
N PRO A 44 -20.59 1.74 2.37
CA PRO A 44 -19.96 2.80 3.17
C PRO A 44 -19.98 2.51 4.68
N PRO A 45 -19.06 3.12 5.46
CA PRO A 45 -19.03 2.94 6.90
C PRO A 45 -20.37 3.25 7.57
N GLY A 46 -20.76 2.42 8.54
CA GLY A 46 -22.06 2.51 9.23
C GLY A 46 -23.14 1.56 8.70
N GLU A 47 -22.91 0.89 7.56
CA GLU A 47 -23.82 -0.13 7.04
C GLU A 47 -23.42 -1.58 7.39
N SER A 48 -22.19 -1.79 7.88
CA SER A 48 -21.67 -3.08 8.33
C SER A 48 -22.00 -3.32 9.82
N ALA A 49 -22.25 -4.58 10.18
CA ALA A 49 -22.42 -5.04 11.55
C ALA A 49 -21.51 -6.27 11.80
N PRO A 50 -20.20 -6.04 11.93
CA PRO A 50 -19.20 -7.10 11.99
C PRO A 50 -19.05 -7.63 13.42
N SER A 51 -18.88 -8.94 13.58
CA SER A 51 -18.71 -9.58 14.88
C SER A 51 -17.91 -10.87 14.75
N VAL A 52 -17.28 -11.31 15.84
CA VAL A 52 -16.76 -12.66 16.01
C VAL A 52 -17.69 -13.47 16.88
N TYR A 53 -18.14 -14.61 16.39
CA TYR A 53 -18.95 -15.55 17.15
C TYR A 53 -18.05 -16.70 17.62
N VAL A 54 -18.13 -17.02 18.91
CA VAL A 54 -17.32 -18.08 19.53
C VAL A 54 -18.20 -19.27 19.86
N TYR A 55 -17.79 -20.44 19.41
CA TYR A 55 -18.47 -21.70 19.64
C TYR A 55 -17.58 -22.70 20.36
N ASP A 56 -18.18 -23.56 21.16
CA ASP A 56 -17.52 -24.74 21.69
C ASP A 56 -17.19 -25.71 20.53
N ALA A 57 -15.93 -26.12 20.39
CA ALA A 57 -15.52 -26.92 19.22
C ALA A 57 -16.06 -28.35 19.23
N THR A 58 -16.53 -28.84 20.38
CA THR A 58 -17.08 -30.20 20.51
C THR A 58 -18.56 -30.26 20.15
N SER A 59 -19.35 -29.38 20.76
CA SER A 59 -20.80 -29.33 20.68
C SER A 59 -21.33 -28.32 19.66
N LEU A 60 -20.50 -27.40 19.16
CA LEU A 60 -20.91 -26.24 18.36
C LEU A 60 -21.95 -25.35 19.07
N SER A 61 -22.01 -25.40 20.40
CA SER A 61 -22.83 -24.46 21.17
C SER A 61 -22.21 -23.07 21.13
N LEU A 62 -23.05 -22.04 20.90
CA LEU A 62 -22.59 -20.66 20.90
C LEU A 62 -22.23 -20.24 22.34
N LEU A 63 -21.00 -19.79 22.54
CA LEU A 63 -20.47 -19.36 23.83
C LEU A 63 -20.53 -17.85 24.02
N SER A 64 -20.08 -17.09 23.01
CA SER A 64 -20.04 -15.62 23.09
C SER A 64 -20.04 -14.96 21.72
N LYS A 65 -20.23 -13.64 21.72
CA LYS A 65 -20.17 -12.79 20.53
C LYS A 65 -19.41 -11.51 20.87
N TYR A 66 -18.49 -11.11 20.00
CA TYR A 66 -17.69 -9.90 20.15
C TYR A 66 -17.90 -8.98 18.94
N PRO A 67 -18.45 -7.77 19.11
CA PRO A 67 -18.44 -6.77 18.05
C PRO A 67 -17.02 -6.36 17.67
N VAL A 68 -16.75 -6.18 16.38
CA VAL A 68 -15.43 -5.76 15.85
C VAL A 68 -15.60 -4.56 14.90
N PRO A 69 -16.08 -3.41 15.44
CA PRO A 69 -16.61 -2.29 14.65
C PRO A 69 -15.59 -1.63 13.71
N GLU A 70 -14.30 -1.89 13.88
CA GLU A 70 -13.23 -1.38 13.03
C GLU A 70 -13.31 -1.90 11.59
N LEU A 71 -13.96 -3.06 11.37
CA LEU A 71 -14.20 -3.65 10.05
C LEU A 71 -15.42 -3.02 9.35
N VAL A 72 -15.35 -1.72 9.09
CA VAL A 72 -16.48 -0.90 8.60
C VAL A 72 -17.09 -1.29 7.24
N HIS A 73 -16.46 -2.22 6.51
CA HIS A 73 -16.90 -2.69 5.19
C HIS A 73 -17.29 -4.17 5.16
N GLY A 74 -17.33 -4.84 6.31
CA GLY A 74 -17.63 -6.25 6.43
C GLY A 74 -16.50 -7.06 7.03
N CYS A 75 -16.85 -8.13 7.74
CA CYS A 75 -15.93 -9.12 8.29
C CYS A 75 -16.05 -10.44 7.51
N GLY A 76 -14.99 -10.81 6.81
CA GLY A 76 -14.96 -11.99 5.94
C GLY A 76 -14.13 -13.13 6.52
N GLY A 77 -12.94 -12.81 7.04
CA GLY A 77 -11.97 -13.81 7.47
C GLY A 77 -11.36 -13.56 8.85
N ILE A 78 -10.87 -14.63 9.49
CA ILE A 78 -10.21 -14.58 10.79
C ILE A 78 -9.15 -15.68 10.91
N ALA A 79 -7.98 -15.33 11.44
CA ALA A 79 -6.94 -16.27 11.81
C ALA A 79 -6.34 -15.93 13.17
N PHE A 80 -5.82 -16.94 13.86
CA PHE A 80 -5.13 -16.79 15.13
C PHE A 80 -3.67 -17.25 15.00
N HIS A 81 -2.75 -16.43 15.50
CA HIS A 81 -1.34 -16.78 15.64
C HIS A 81 -0.69 -15.87 16.68
N ASP A 82 0.28 -16.39 17.44
CA ASP A 82 1.07 -15.61 18.40
C ASP A 82 0.23 -14.72 19.35
N ASN A 83 -0.77 -15.32 19.99
CA ASN A 83 -1.67 -14.65 20.95
C ASN A 83 -2.46 -13.45 20.41
N ARG A 84 -2.64 -13.36 19.09
CA ARG A 84 -3.46 -12.35 18.43
C ARG A 84 -4.37 -12.94 17.38
N PHE A 85 -5.52 -12.30 17.22
CA PHE A 85 -6.42 -12.52 16.09
C PHE A 85 -6.15 -11.47 15.01
N VAL A 86 -6.12 -11.93 13.76
CA VAL A 86 -6.10 -11.05 12.59
C VAL A 86 -7.41 -11.25 11.84
N LEU A 87 -8.18 -10.17 11.75
CA LEU A 87 -9.45 -10.13 11.05
C LEU A 87 -9.31 -9.35 9.74
N VAL A 88 -10.07 -9.77 8.74
CA VAL A 88 -10.05 -9.24 7.38
C VAL A 88 -11.44 -9.17 6.79
N GLY A 89 -11.63 -8.40 5.72
CA GLY A 89 -12.94 -8.31 5.11
C GLY A 89 -13.03 -7.41 3.89
N GLY A 90 -14.11 -6.63 3.85
CA GLY A 90 -14.58 -5.98 2.64
C GLY A 90 -13.65 -4.95 2.02
N LEU A 91 -13.62 -4.93 0.69
CA LEU A 91 -13.01 -3.89 -0.13
C LEU A 91 -14.03 -3.30 -1.12
N PRO A 92 -14.59 -2.10 -0.87
CA PRO A 92 -15.41 -1.38 -1.83
C PRO A 92 -14.74 -1.20 -3.20
N SER A 93 -15.53 -1.11 -4.27
CA SER A 93 -15.04 -1.15 -5.66
C SER A 93 -14.07 -0.01 -6.03
N ASN A 94 -14.23 1.14 -5.40
CA ASN A 94 -13.37 2.33 -5.56
C ASN A 94 -12.09 2.29 -4.70
N HIS A 95 -11.92 1.28 -3.83
CA HIS A 95 -10.73 1.14 -3.00
C HIS A 95 -9.65 0.31 -3.70
N LYS A 96 -8.39 0.50 -3.29
CA LYS A 96 -7.20 -0.14 -3.90
C LYS A 96 -6.23 -0.74 -2.88
N LYS A 97 -6.65 -0.86 -1.62
CA LYS A 97 -5.83 -1.39 -0.53
C LYS A 97 -6.70 -2.22 0.40
N ASN A 98 -6.24 -3.41 0.75
CA ASN A 98 -6.88 -4.21 1.80
C ASN A 98 -6.38 -3.79 3.18
N TYR A 99 -7.13 -4.18 4.20
CA TYR A 99 -6.81 -3.87 5.59
C TYR A 99 -6.85 -5.15 6.44
N LEU A 100 -5.91 -5.25 7.36
CA LEU A 100 -5.87 -6.29 8.39
C LEU A 100 -6.09 -5.62 9.75
N PHE A 101 -6.86 -6.25 10.61
CA PHE A 101 -7.20 -5.71 11.92
C PHE A 101 -6.74 -6.69 12.99
N GLU A 102 -5.75 -6.28 13.78
CA GLU A 102 -5.20 -7.05 14.89
C GLU A 102 -6.04 -6.82 16.15
N TYR A 103 -6.33 -7.91 16.85
CA TYR A 103 -6.99 -7.92 18.15
C TYR A 103 -6.24 -8.85 19.10
N ASP A 104 -6.32 -8.56 20.40
CA ASP A 104 -5.86 -9.51 21.43
C ASP A 104 -6.87 -10.67 21.61
N THR A 105 -6.57 -11.56 22.56
CA THR A 105 -7.40 -12.73 22.87
C THR A 105 -8.77 -12.38 23.49
N GLU A 106 -8.97 -11.12 23.93
CA GLU A 106 -10.22 -10.61 24.47
C GLU A 106 -11.01 -9.78 23.42
N PHE A 107 -10.57 -9.79 22.15
CA PHE A 107 -11.10 -8.96 21.08
C PHE A 107 -11.04 -7.46 21.35
N LYS A 108 -10.02 -6.99 22.08
CA LYS A 108 -9.67 -5.57 22.10
C LYS A 108 -8.85 -5.26 20.86
N PHE A 109 -9.29 -4.25 20.11
CA PHE A 109 -8.59 -3.80 18.92
C PHE A 109 -7.18 -3.27 19.29
N LEU A 110 -6.17 -3.77 18.57
CA LEU A 110 -4.78 -3.38 18.75
C LEU A 110 -4.32 -2.43 17.64
N LYS A 111 -4.46 -2.86 16.38
CA LYS A 111 -3.88 -2.13 15.25
C LYS A 111 -4.53 -2.48 13.91
N ARG A 112 -4.55 -1.50 13.01
CA ARG A 112 -4.90 -1.70 11.59
C ARG A 112 -3.66 -1.64 10.71
N HIS A 113 -3.51 -2.60 9.81
CA HIS A 113 -2.44 -2.68 8.83
C HIS A 113 -3.00 -2.39 7.44
N VAL A 114 -2.19 -1.76 6.60
CA VAL A 114 -2.56 -1.42 5.23
C VAL A 114 -1.77 -2.31 4.28
N LEU A 115 -2.47 -3.12 3.48
CA LEU A 115 -1.86 -3.95 2.44
C LEU A 115 -2.07 -3.32 1.05
N PRO A 116 -1.01 -2.87 0.36
CA PRO A 116 -1.10 -2.22 -0.94
C PRO A 116 -1.29 -3.24 -2.08
N THR A 117 -2.40 -3.97 -2.06
CA THR A 117 -2.67 -5.10 -2.97
C THR A 117 -3.22 -4.68 -4.34
N GLY A 118 -3.63 -3.42 -4.51
CA GLY A 118 -4.60 -3.07 -5.53
C GLY A 118 -6.01 -3.56 -5.16
N GLN A 119 -6.90 -3.65 -6.16
CA GLN A 119 -8.26 -4.16 -5.97
C GLN A 119 -8.23 -5.70 -5.91
N THR A 120 -9.04 -6.28 -5.01
CA THR A 120 -9.20 -7.74 -4.81
C THR A 120 -10.68 -8.17 -4.96
N ARG A 121 -11.41 -7.43 -5.80
CA ARG A 121 -12.85 -7.56 -6.10
C ARG A 121 -13.78 -7.24 -4.94
N LEU A 122 -13.89 -8.12 -3.94
CA LEU A 122 -14.74 -7.93 -2.77
C LEU A 122 -13.94 -7.78 -1.47
N GLY A 123 -12.61 -7.83 -1.54
CA GLY A 123 -11.76 -7.84 -0.35
C GLY A 123 -11.26 -9.24 -0.03
N ILE A 124 -10.64 -9.37 1.14
CA ILE A 124 -10.13 -10.65 1.65
C ILE A 124 -11.29 -11.38 2.33
N GLN A 125 -11.41 -12.68 2.05
CA GLN A 125 -12.51 -13.52 2.52
C GLN A 125 -12.04 -14.58 3.52
N THR A 126 -10.77 -15.00 3.45
CA THR A 126 -10.22 -16.03 4.32
C THR A 126 -8.84 -15.66 4.82
N ALA A 127 -8.45 -16.20 5.96
CA ALA A 127 -7.17 -15.97 6.59
C ALA A 127 -6.62 -17.27 7.19
N SER A 128 -5.32 -17.51 7.03
CA SER A 128 -4.62 -18.58 7.73
C SER A 128 -3.18 -18.17 8.00
N TYR A 129 -2.60 -18.72 9.07
CA TYR A 129 -1.18 -18.61 9.34
C TYR A 129 -0.50 -19.96 9.14
N MET A 130 0.51 -20.01 8.28
CA MET A 130 1.28 -21.22 8.03
C MET A 130 2.67 -20.89 7.52
N ASN A 131 3.66 -21.62 8.05
CA ASN A 131 5.06 -21.59 7.62
C ASN A 131 5.61 -20.16 7.63
N ASP A 132 5.48 -19.52 8.80
CA ASP A 132 5.96 -18.17 9.13
C ASP A 132 5.38 -17.04 8.25
N HIS A 133 4.21 -17.30 7.67
CA HIS A 133 3.51 -16.36 6.80
C HIS A 133 2.00 -16.35 7.06
N TRP A 134 1.42 -15.17 6.88
CA TRP A 134 -0.01 -14.98 6.74
C TRP A 134 -0.44 -15.20 5.30
N TRP A 135 -1.57 -15.87 5.14
CA TRP A 135 -2.17 -16.19 3.85
C TRP A 135 -3.61 -15.70 3.84
N PHE A 136 -3.93 -14.89 2.84
CA PHE A 136 -5.22 -14.22 2.72
C PHE A 136 -5.88 -14.57 1.39
N GLY A 137 -7.01 -15.26 1.45
CA GLY A 137 -7.74 -15.69 0.26
C GLY A 137 -8.74 -14.63 -0.22
N CYS A 138 -8.82 -14.48 -1.53
CA CYS A 138 -9.67 -13.54 -2.26
C CYS A 138 -10.40 -14.27 -3.40
N TYR A 139 -11.40 -13.63 -4.01
CA TYR A 139 -12.09 -14.17 -5.17
C TYR A 139 -11.18 -14.12 -6.42
N GLY A 140 -10.48 -15.22 -6.68
CA GLY A 140 -9.46 -15.30 -7.74
C GLY A 140 -9.98 -15.26 -9.16
N SER A 141 -9.20 -14.68 -10.07
CA SER A 141 -9.37 -14.77 -11.53
C SER A 141 -8.04 -14.47 -12.22
N PRO A 142 -7.87 -14.73 -13.54
CA PRO A 142 -6.64 -14.34 -14.24
C PRO A 142 -6.25 -12.86 -14.11
N ALA A 143 -7.21 -11.96 -13.84
CA ALA A 143 -6.98 -10.52 -13.68
C ALA A 143 -7.07 -10.03 -12.22
N ASN A 144 -7.26 -10.92 -11.24
CA ASN A 144 -7.45 -10.56 -9.84
C ASN A 144 -6.75 -11.56 -8.93
N PRO A 145 -5.88 -11.14 -8.01
CA PRO A 145 -5.24 -12.08 -7.09
C PRO A 145 -6.32 -12.77 -6.23
N GLY A 146 -6.30 -14.09 -6.23
CA GLY A 146 -7.14 -14.94 -5.40
C GLY A 146 -6.45 -15.43 -4.13
N LEU A 147 -5.15 -15.19 -4.00
CA LEU A 147 -4.37 -15.46 -2.80
C LEU A 147 -3.26 -14.43 -2.63
N LEU A 148 -3.05 -13.99 -1.39
CA LEU A 148 -1.99 -13.09 -0.98
C LEU A 148 -1.12 -13.79 0.08
N LYS A 149 0.20 -13.76 -0.09
CA LYS A 149 1.20 -14.21 0.90
C LYS A 149 1.83 -12.99 1.55
N VAL A 150 1.84 -12.97 2.87
CA VAL A 150 2.23 -11.81 3.68
C VAL A 150 3.19 -12.28 4.78
N ASN A 151 4.29 -11.57 5.00
CA ASN A 151 5.25 -11.91 6.07
C ASN A 151 4.77 -11.43 7.45
N GLU A 152 5.54 -11.72 8.50
CA GLU A 152 5.19 -11.37 9.90
C GLU A 152 5.07 -9.86 10.15
N ASP A 153 5.77 -9.03 9.36
CA ASP A 153 5.70 -7.56 9.39
C ASP A 153 4.50 -7.00 8.59
N PHE A 154 3.61 -7.87 8.12
CA PHE A 154 2.47 -7.53 7.27
C PHE A 154 2.83 -6.88 5.93
N GLN A 155 3.94 -7.29 5.34
CA GLN A 155 4.33 -6.92 3.98
C GLN A 155 3.88 -7.97 2.98
N LEU A 156 3.30 -7.54 1.85
CA LEU A 156 2.93 -8.42 0.76
C LEU A 156 4.21 -8.97 0.09
N VAL A 157 4.38 -10.28 0.11
CA VAL A 157 5.58 -10.98 -0.42
C VAL A 157 5.24 -11.99 -1.52
N GLY A 158 3.96 -12.24 -1.78
CA GLY A 158 3.53 -13.06 -2.92
C GLY A 158 2.05 -12.91 -3.27
N THR A 159 1.71 -13.21 -4.51
CA THR A 159 0.32 -13.25 -5.00
C THR A 159 0.08 -14.45 -5.91
N SER A 160 -1.15 -14.94 -5.98
CA SER A 160 -1.57 -15.95 -6.96
C SER A 160 -2.99 -15.67 -7.44
N PRO A 161 -3.34 -15.93 -8.73
CA PRO A 161 -4.71 -15.78 -9.23
C PRO A 161 -5.64 -16.92 -8.78
N SER A 162 -5.12 -18.00 -8.18
CA SER A 162 -5.92 -19.12 -7.70
C SER A 162 -6.93 -18.68 -6.63
N ASP A 163 -8.18 -19.10 -6.75
CA ASP A 163 -9.26 -18.71 -5.84
C ASP A 163 -9.16 -19.41 -4.49
N PHE A 164 -8.93 -18.65 -3.41
CA PHE A 164 -8.93 -19.15 -2.03
C PHE A 164 -10.03 -18.49 -1.17
N SER A 165 -11.04 -17.89 -1.80
CA SER A 165 -12.13 -17.18 -1.11
C SER A 165 -13.04 -18.05 -0.24
N TYR A 166 -13.03 -19.37 -0.43
CA TYR A 166 -13.94 -20.30 0.26
C TYR A 166 -13.28 -21.13 1.36
N GLY A 167 -11.97 -21.00 1.55
CA GLY A 167 -11.26 -21.59 2.69
C GLY A 167 -9.79 -21.84 2.40
N ILE A 168 -8.96 -21.64 3.42
CA ILE A 168 -7.56 -22.04 3.43
C ILE A 168 -7.18 -22.50 4.84
N ALA A 169 -6.66 -23.72 4.96
CA ALA A 169 -6.25 -24.25 6.27
C ALA A 169 -5.07 -25.20 6.14
N LYS A 170 -4.11 -25.13 7.06
CA LYS A 170 -3.04 -26.12 7.17
C LYS A 170 -3.55 -27.36 7.90
N LEU A 171 -3.45 -28.53 7.26
CA LEU A 171 -3.81 -29.81 7.89
C LEU A 171 -2.61 -30.42 8.63
N ASN A 172 -1.41 -30.35 8.05
CA ASN A 172 -0.15 -30.82 8.64
C ASN A 172 1.03 -30.08 7.96
N SER A 173 2.28 -30.50 8.21
CA SER A 173 3.50 -29.85 7.68
C SER A 173 3.43 -29.54 6.19
N ASP A 174 2.92 -30.49 5.40
CA ASP A 174 3.01 -30.47 3.94
C ASP A 174 1.64 -30.50 3.26
N THR A 175 0.56 -30.44 4.02
CA THR A 175 -0.81 -30.52 3.48
C THR A 175 -1.60 -29.27 3.80
N VAL A 176 -2.10 -28.62 2.75
CA VAL A 176 -3.00 -27.47 2.81
C VAL A 176 -4.36 -27.87 2.23
N LEU A 177 -5.43 -27.44 2.87
CA LEU A 177 -6.79 -27.58 2.41
C LEU A 177 -7.23 -26.27 1.76
N GLN A 178 -7.77 -26.36 0.56
CA GLN A 178 -8.40 -25.25 -0.14
C GLN A 178 -9.90 -25.51 -0.25
N GLY A 179 -10.72 -24.58 0.25
CA GLY A 179 -12.15 -24.57 0.00
C GLY A 179 -12.44 -24.08 -1.42
N ALA A 180 -13.39 -24.71 -2.09
CA ALA A 180 -13.84 -24.28 -3.42
C ALA A 180 -15.36 -24.40 -3.53
N CYS A 181 -15.95 -23.51 -4.32
CA CYS A 181 -17.37 -23.53 -4.64
C CYS A 181 -17.58 -23.77 -6.13
N PHE A 182 -18.64 -24.50 -6.48
CA PHE A 182 -19.02 -24.82 -7.86
C PHE A 182 -20.55 -24.89 -7.99
N ASP A 183 -21.02 -25.15 -9.21
CA ASP A 183 -22.47 -25.25 -9.51
C ASP A 183 -23.23 -23.97 -9.13
N ASN A 184 -22.78 -22.82 -9.66
CA ASN A 184 -23.36 -21.49 -9.39
C ASN A 184 -23.53 -21.18 -7.90
N ASN A 185 -22.47 -21.43 -7.14
CA ASN A 185 -22.39 -21.21 -5.68
C ASN A 185 -23.33 -22.08 -4.84
N ARG A 186 -23.72 -23.27 -5.35
CA ARG A 186 -24.64 -24.18 -4.64
C ARG A 186 -23.95 -25.39 -4.03
N ARG A 187 -22.69 -25.67 -4.41
CA ARG A 187 -21.95 -26.83 -3.89
C ARG A 187 -20.54 -26.44 -3.49
N GLY A 188 -20.08 -27.00 -2.37
CA GLY A 188 -18.71 -26.86 -1.88
C GLY A 188 -17.90 -28.13 -2.12
N ARG A 189 -16.58 -27.98 -2.24
CA ARG A 189 -15.61 -29.06 -2.15
C ARG A 189 -14.35 -28.59 -1.44
N VAL A 190 -13.58 -29.55 -0.93
CA VAL A 190 -12.24 -29.32 -0.41
C VAL A 190 -11.24 -29.95 -1.37
N HIS A 191 -10.24 -29.18 -1.78
CA HIS A 191 -9.05 -29.69 -2.46
C HIS A 191 -7.94 -29.91 -1.43
N VAL A 192 -7.24 -31.02 -1.56
CA VAL A 192 -6.05 -31.34 -0.76
C VAL A 192 -4.83 -31.01 -1.60
N LEU A 193 -4.01 -30.07 -1.12
CA LEU A 193 -2.76 -29.66 -1.74
C LEU A 193 -1.62 -30.24 -0.91
N ASN A 194 -0.78 -31.08 -1.52
CA ASN A 194 0.37 -31.71 -0.85
C ASN A 194 1.63 -30.82 -0.84
N GLN A 195 1.41 -29.50 -0.81
CA GLN A 195 2.43 -28.47 -0.74
C GLN A 195 1.78 -27.13 -0.37
N GLU A 196 2.59 -26.15 0.03
CA GLU A 196 2.16 -24.77 0.10
C GLU A 196 1.60 -24.28 -1.26
N PRO A 197 0.62 -23.35 -1.25
CA PRO A 197 0.20 -22.68 -2.47
C PRO A 197 1.37 -21.97 -3.16
N VAL A 198 1.48 -22.15 -4.47
CA VAL A 198 2.47 -21.43 -5.28
C VAL A 198 2.04 -19.97 -5.43
N THR A 199 2.97 -19.05 -5.23
CA THR A 199 2.77 -17.61 -5.42
C THR A 199 3.91 -17.03 -6.25
N ASP A 200 3.56 -16.07 -7.10
CA ASP A 200 4.53 -15.21 -7.77
C ASP A 200 4.89 -14.04 -6.86
N ALA A 201 6.06 -13.43 -7.08
CA ALA A 201 6.39 -12.16 -6.44
C ALA A 201 5.27 -11.14 -6.73
N PRO A 202 4.90 -10.30 -5.74
CA PRO A 202 3.84 -9.32 -5.95
C PRO A 202 4.22 -8.38 -7.08
N VAL A 203 3.23 -7.99 -7.89
CA VAL A 203 3.45 -7.01 -8.97
C VAL A 203 3.90 -5.70 -8.32
N THR A 204 5.19 -5.44 -8.35
CA THR A 204 5.78 -4.17 -7.92
C THR A 204 5.49 -3.15 -9.01
N THR A 205 4.71 -2.12 -8.67
CA THR A 205 4.56 -0.99 -9.57
C THR A 205 5.89 -0.26 -9.66
N LYS A 206 6.55 -0.37 -10.81
CA LYS A 206 7.78 0.36 -11.08
C LYS A 206 7.45 1.83 -11.39
N VAL A 207 8.15 2.72 -10.69
CA VAL A 207 8.15 4.17 -10.93
C VAL A 207 9.58 4.56 -11.29
N ARG A 208 9.77 5.27 -12.39
CA ARG A 208 11.07 5.75 -12.86
C ARG A 208 11.12 7.25 -12.70
N VAL A 209 12.07 7.74 -11.91
CA VAL A 209 12.23 9.17 -11.64
C VAL A 209 13.64 9.63 -11.97
N ALA A 210 13.80 10.91 -12.26
CA ALA A 210 15.12 11.53 -12.40
C ALA A 210 15.15 12.93 -11.77
N ALA A 211 16.31 13.29 -11.23
CA ALA A 211 16.67 14.65 -10.87
C ALA A 211 17.75 15.14 -11.84
N TYR A 212 17.58 16.31 -12.44
CA TYR A 212 18.58 16.85 -13.38
C TYR A 212 18.74 18.36 -13.26
N ASN A 213 19.94 18.81 -12.90
CA ASN A 213 20.30 20.21 -12.90
C ASN A 213 20.73 20.61 -14.32
N VAL A 214 20.03 21.57 -14.92
CA VAL A 214 20.21 21.96 -16.33
C VAL A 214 21.14 23.15 -16.50
N LEU A 215 21.73 23.65 -15.41
CA LEU A 215 22.70 24.75 -15.41
C LEU A 215 22.21 25.98 -16.19
N PHE A 216 21.00 26.46 -15.90
CA PHE A 216 20.37 27.59 -16.62
C PHE A 216 20.18 27.33 -18.13
N GLY A 217 20.18 26.07 -18.56
CA GLY A 217 20.07 25.68 -19.96
C GLY A 217 21.24 26.13 -20.83
N ILE A 218 22.41 26.44 -20.25
CA ILE A 218 23.55 26.99 -21.02
C ILE A 218 24.25 25.92 -21.88
N TRP A 219 24.21 24.66 -21.45
CA TRP A 219 24.95 23.58 -22.12
C TRP A 219 24.13 22.85 -23.18
N ALA A 220 22.80 22.88 -23.09
CA ALA A 220 21.92 22.19 -24.02
C ALA A 220 20.54 22.84 -24.10
N ARG A 221 19.95 22.76 -25.30
CA ARG A 221 18.55 23.12 -25.53
C ARG A 221 17.62 22.10 -24.88
N PRO A 222 16.41 22.49 -24.45
CA PRO A 222 15.47 21.57 -23.79
C PRO A 222 15.15 20.34 -24.65
N GLU A 223 15.11 20.47 -25.98
CA GLU A 223 14.87 19.34 -26.89
C GLU A 223 16.00 18.31 -26.84
N SER A 224 17.26 18.75 -26.81
CA SER A 224 18.41 17.86 -26.73
C SER A 224 18.45 17.10 -25.40
N VAL A 225 18.09 17.78 -24.30
CA VAL A 225 17.92 17.12 -22.99
C VAL A 225 16.80 16.09 -23.07
N GLY A 226 15.65 16.44 -23.66
CA GLY A 226 14.54 15.51 -23.88
C GLY A 226 14.95 14.27 -24.67
N GLU A 227 15.71 14.42 -25.77
CA GLU A 227 16.17 13.28 -26.59
C GLU A 227 17.07 12.31 -25.81
N ILE A 228 17.99 12.82 -24.99
CA ILE A 228 18.85 11.98 -24.13
C ILE A 228 18.00 11.24 -23.09
N LEU A 229 17.00 11.93 -22.52
CA LEU A 229 16.18 11.36 -21.45
C LEU A 229 15.17 10.31 -21.93
N LYS A 230 14.85 10.23 -23.24
CA LYS A 230 13.95 9.20 -23.82
C LYS A 230 14.39 7.78 -23.48
N ALA A 231 15.70 7.51 -23.46
CA ALA A 231 16.23 6.17 -23.23
C ALA A 231 15.86 5.59 -21.85
N TYR A 232 15.52 6.45 -20.89
CA TYR A 232 15.25 6.04 -19.50
C TYR A 232 13.77 5.73 -19.23
N ASN A 233 12.87 6.08 -20.16
CA ASN A 233 11.42 5.87 -20.03
C ASN A 233 10.86 6.38 -18.68
N LEU A 234 11.28 7.59 -18.30
CA LEU A 234 10.99 8.18 -16.99
C LEU A 234 9.49 8.47 -16.86
N ASP A 235 8.95 8.40 -15.65
CA ASP A 235 7.56 8.73 -15.35
C ASP A 235 7.45 10.19 -14.86
N VAL A 236 8.42 10.63 -14.05
CA VAL A 236 8.49 11.98 -13.46
C VAL A 236 9.93 12.48 -13.43
N ILE A 237 10.14 13.76 -13.70
CA ILE A 237 11.46 14.41 -13.72
C ILE A 237 11.40 15.69 -12.89
N GLY A 238 12.35 15.83 -11.96
CA GLY A 238 12.62 17.07 -11.24
C GLY A 238 13.78 17.81 -11.89
N PHE A 239 13.56 18.99 -12.44
CA PHE A 239 14.64 19.83 -12.96
C PHE A 239 15.04 20.93 -11.98
N SER A 240 16.34 21.21 -11.92
CA SER A 240 16.94 22.30 -11.15
C SER A 240 17.65 23.28 -12.08
N GLU A 241 17.73 24.54 -11.67
CA GLU A 241 18.30 25.65 -12.46
C GLU A 241 17.66 25.82 -13.84
N VAL A 242 16.34 25.69 -13.90
CA VAL A 242 15.59 25.80 -15.15
C VAL A 242 15.47 27.26 -15.58
N PRO A 243 15.73 27.60 -16.85
CA PRO A 243 15.41 28.92 -17.41
C PRO A 243 13.96 29.34 -17.21
N ASN A 244 13.70 30.64 -17.13
CA ASN A 244 12.32 31.10 -17.06
C ASN A 244 11.56 30.75 -18.36
N GLY A 245 10.24 30.57 -18.25
CA GLY A 245 9.36 30.33 -19.39
C GLY A 245 9.10 28.86 -19.68
N ASP A 246 9.16 28.48 -20.96
CA ASP A 246 8.62 27.21 -21.48
C ASP A 246 9.64 26.08 -21.57
N TRP A 247 10.83 26.24 -20.98
CA TRP A 247 11.95 25.28 -21.10
C TRP A 247 11.52 23.85 -20.72
N THR A 248 10.84 23.68 -19.58
CA THR A 248 10.38 22.36 -19.12
C THR A 248 9.30 21.77 -20.03
N ALA A 249 8.37 22.59 -20.52
CA ALA A 249 7.33 22.13 -21.43
C ALA A 249 7.91 21.68 -22.78
N ARG A 250 8.94 22.36 -23.28
CA ARG A 250 9.64 21.98 -24.52
C ARG A 250 10.38 20.65 -24.39
N ALA A 251 11.05 20.41 -23.25
CA ALA A 251 11.63 19.10 -22.96
C ALA A 251 10.52 18.02 -22.86
N GLY A 252 9.40 18.36 -22.21
CA GLY A 252 8.22 17.51 -22.10
C GLY A 252 7.65 17.08 -23.45
N LYS A 253 7.52 18.01 -24.40
CA LYS A 253 7.05 17.71 -25.76
C LYS A 253 7.89 16.65 -26.46
N VAL A 254 9.21 16.66 -26.26
CA VAL A 254 10.11 15.64 -26.83
C VAL A 254 9.94 14.29 -26.14
N LEU A 255 9.71 14.30 -24.83
CA LEU A 255 9.51 13.10 -24.01
C LEU A 255 8.10 12.51 -24.10
N GLY A 256 7.13 13.23 -24.67
CA GLY A 256 5.71 12.86 -24.60
C GLY A 256 5.10 13.05 -23.21
N MET A 257 5.65 13.99 -22.42
CA MET A 257 5.18 14.37 -21.09
C MET A 257 4.48 15.72 -21.17
N ASP A 258 3.17 15.73 -20.97
CA ASP A 258 2.34 16.92 -21.18
C ASP A 258 2.19 17.80 -19.93
N TYR A 259 2.58 17.31 -18.76
CA TYR A 259 2.31 17.97 -17.48
C TYR A 259 3.57 18.54 -16.87
N ALA A 260 3.71 19.86 -16.94
CA ALA A 260 4.82 20.60 -16.36
C ALA A 260 4.33 21.59 -15.29
N TYR A 261 5.06 21.68 -14.19
CA TYR A 261 4.88 22.71 -13.17
C TYR A 261 6.21 23.37 -12.86
N VAL A 262 6.29 24.70 -13.07
CA VAL A 262 7.49 25.51 -12.81
C VAL A 262 7.21 26.44 -11.64
N GLY A 263 8.12 26.47 -10.67
CA GLY A 263 8.02 27.35 -9.51
C GLY A 263 8.18 28.82 -9.89
N LYS A 264 7.70 29.71 -9.03
CA LYS A 264 7.81 31.17 -9.18
C LYS A 264 9.04 31.73 -8.48
N THR A 265 9.61 31.02 -7.51
CA THR A 265 10.77 31.50 -6.76
C THR A 265 12.06 31.03 -7.43
N SER A 266 12.83 31.97 -7.98
CA SER A 266 14.16 31.67 -8.49
C SER A 266 15.19 31.64 -7.38
N SER A 267 16.07 30.65 -7.39
CA SER A 267 17.09 30.55 -6.35
C SER A 267 18.08 31.71 -6.44
N ALA A 268 18.39 32.34 -5.31
CA ALA A 268 19.25 33.52 -5.21
C ALA A 268 18.82 34.71 -6.11
N HIS A 269 17.54 34.82 -6.44
CA HIS A 269 16.99 35.81 -7.39
C HIS A 269 17.61 35.76 -8.79
N HIS A 270 18.25 34.64 -9.17
CA HIS A 270 18.84 34.51 -10.48
C HIS A 270 17.74 34.40 -11.56
N LYS A 271 17.95 35.02 -12.72
CA LYS A 271 16.92 35.12 -13.78
C LYS A 271 16.46 33.77 -14.36
N ASP A 272 17.28 32.73 -14.26
CA ASP A 272 17.09 31.43 -14.92
C ASP A 272 17.26 30.25 -13.96
N LYS A 273 17.06 30.44 -12.65
CA LYS A 273 17.34 29.43 -11.61
C LYS A 273 16.08 28.88 -10.94
N TYR A 274 15.13 28.38 -11.73
CA TYR A 274 13.88 27.84 -11.22
C TYR A 274 13.95 26.33 -10.96
N LYS A 275 12.95 25.81 -10.25
CA LYS A 275 12.72 24.38 -10.07
C LYS A 275 11.45 24.01 -10.81
N SER A 276 11.41 22.82 -11.39
CA SER A 276 10.20 22.33 -12.04
C SER A 276 10.03 20.82 -11.88
N ILE A 277 8.78 20.39 -12.07
CA ILE A 277 8.37 18.99 -12.19
C ILE A 277 7.81 18.80 -13.60
N LEU A 278 8.24 17.74 -14.27
CA LEU A 278 7.69 17.25 -15.53
C LEU A 278 7.17 15.82 -15.33
N SER A 279 5.98 15.50 -15.80
CA SER A 279 5.31 14.22 -15.55
C SER A 279 4.53 13.72 -16.77
N HIS A 280 4.49 12.40 -16.96
CA HIS A 280 3.62 11.76 -17.94
C HIS A 280 2.14 11.78 -17.57
N THR A 281 1.82 11.88 -16.28
CA THR A 281 0.43 11.94 -15.79
C THR A 281 0.15 13.28 -15.10
N PRO A 282 -1.15 13.66 -14.97
CA PRO A 282 -1.53 14.97 -14.44
C PRO A 282 -0.90 15.31 -13.09
N LEU A 283 -0.39 16.53 -12.99
CA LEU A 283 0.07 17.11 -11.73
C LEU A 283 -1.12 17.76 -11.01
N LEU A 284 -1.41 17.27 -9.81
CA LEU A 284 -2.48 17.72 -8.94
C LEU A 284 -1.91 18.48 -7.75
N ASN A 285 -2.70 19.38 -7.16
CA ASN A 285 -2.35 20.10 -5.94
C ASN A 285 -0.95 20.74 -5.99
N THR A 286 -0.62 21.36 -7.12
CA THR A 286 0.69 21.99 -7.33
C THR A 286 0.90 23.15 -6.36
N HIS A 287 2.07 23.20 -5.74
CA HIS A 287 2.41 24.22 -4.75
C HIS A 287 3.91 24.45 -4.70
N GLU A 288 4.34 25.58 -4.13
CA GLU A 288 5.74 25.91 -3.93
C GLU A 288 5.97 26.29 -2.47
N ILE A 289 7.05 25.79 -1.89
CA ILE A 289 7.43 26.02 -0.49
C ILE A 289 8.78 26.72 -0.47
N GLU A 290 8.85 27.87 0.20
CA GLU A 290 10.11 28.55 0.46
C GLU A 290 10.91 27.81 1.53
N VAL A 291 12.20 27.59 1.27
CA VAL A 291 13.11 26.88 2.17
C VAL A 291 13.96 27.89 2.92
N LYS A 292 13.62 28.13 4.18
CA LYS A 292 14.30 29.12 5.03
C LYS A 292 15.54 28.51 5.67
N SER A 293 16.71 28.95 5.24
CA SER A 293 17.99 28.39 5.68
C SER A 293 19.16 29.36 5.48
N ALA A 294 20.31 29.03 6.06
CA ALA A 294 21.56 29.72 5.79
C ALA A 294 22.13 29.31 4.42
N GLY A 295 22.83 30.24 3.77
CA GLY A 295 23.38 30.06 2.43
C GLY A 295 22.78 31.07 1.45
N TRP A 296 22.82 30.76 0.16
CA TRP A 296 22.16 31.60 -0.83
C TRP A 296 20.63 31.51 -0.68
N SER A 297 19.97 32.64 -0.89
CA SER A 297 18.55 32.85 -0.62
C SER A 297 17.95 33.81 -1.65
N PRO A 298 16.69 33.64 -2.08
CA PRO A 298 15.76 32.62 -1.60
C PRO A 298 16.11 31.24 -2.18
N ALA A 299 15.64 30.19 -1.51
CA ALA A 299 15.62 28.81 -1.99
C ALA A 299 14.17 28.29 -1.87
N SER A 300 13.77 27.36 -2.72
CA SER A 300 12.41 26.80 -2.68
C SER A 300 12.38 25.39 -3.25
N MET A 301 11.28 24.69 -2.99
CA MET A 301 10.91 23.43 -3.64
C MET A 301 9.50 23.53 -4.21
N VAL A 302 9.30 22.93 -5.38
CA VAL A 302 7.97 22.76 -5.96
C VAL A 302 7.45 21.37 -5.62
N GLY A 303 6.18 21.26 -5.32
CA GLY A 303 5.48 20.03 -4.96
C GLY A 303 4.26 19.81 -5.83
N ALA A 304 4.00 18.55 -6.16
CA ALA A 304 2.79 18.13 -6.86
C ALA A 304 2.47 16.67 -6.54
N GLU A 305 1.20 16.32 -6.56
CA GLU A 305 0.76 14.94 -6.52
C GLU A 305 0.56 14.41 -7.94
N THR A 306 0.90 13.15 -8.16
CA THR A 306 0.69 12.48 -9.44
C THR A 306 0.37 11.00 -9.22
N ILE A 307 -0.25 10.35 -10.20
CA ILE A 307 -0.56 8.92 -10.16
C ILE A 307 0.22 8.23 -11.26
N ILE A 308 1.20 7.41 -10.88
CA ILE A 308 2.02 6.61 -11.81
C ILE A 308 1.64 5.16 -11.63
N ASN A 309 1.13 4.52 -12.69
CA ASN A 309 0.79 3.10 -12.69
C ASN A 309 -0.11 2.70 -11.49
N GLY A 310 -1.07 3.57 -11.15
CA GLY A 310 -2.02 3.37 -10.04
C GLY A 310 -1.49 3.74 -8.64
N VAL A 311 -0.22 4.14 -8.51
CA VAL A 311 0.38 4.60 -7.26
C VAL A 311 0.34 6.12 -7.20
N ARG A 312 -0.34 6.67 -6.18
CA ARG A 312 -0.32 8.11 -5.88
C ARG A 312 0.97 8.47 -5.18
N ILE A 313 1.69 9.45 -5.72
CA ILE A 313 3.00 9.90 -5.24
C ILE A 313 2.95 11.42 -5.05
N LEU A 314 3.44 11.89 -3.92
CA LEU A 314 3.77 13.29 -3.70
C LEU A 314 5.22 13.49 -4.12
N VAL A 315 5.44 14.27 -5.19
CA VAL A 315 6.76 14.54 -5.73
C VAL A 315 7.16 15.96 -5.41
N TYR A 316 8.38 16.12 -4.92
CA TYR A 316 9.04 17.40 -4.78
C TYR A 316 10.22 17.52 -5.75
N SER A 317 10.44 18.70 -6.30
CA SER A 317 11.67 19.07 -7.02
C SER A 317 12.28 20.31 -6.38
N THR A 318 13.56 20.25 -6.04
CA THR A 318 14.23 21.30 -5.26
C THR A 318 15.61 21.67 -5.80
N HIS A 319 16.08 22.86 -5.46
CA HIS A 319 17.50 23.20 -5.52
C HIS A 319 17.81 24.06 -4.31
N ILE A 320 18.71 23.59 -3.45
CA ILE A 320 18.98 24.19 -2.13
C ILE A 320 20.48 24.42 -1.87
N PRO A 321 20.88 25.36 -0.99
CA PRO A 321 22.28 25.56 -0.63
C PRO A 321 22.82 24.41 0.21
N GLY A 322 24.02 23.96 -0.14
CA GLY A 322 24.78 23.00 0.67
C GLY A 322 25.42 23.66 1.88
N ARG A 323 25.56 22.90 2.97
CA ARG A 323 26.19 23.36 4.23
C ARG A 323 27.09 22.27 4.83
N PRO A 324 28.16 22.63 5.56
CA PRO A 324 28.99 21.63 6.24
C PRO A 324 28.32 21.04 7.49
N ALA A 325 27.44 21.80 8.15
CA ALA A 325 26.72 21.39 9.35
C ALA A 325 25.22 21.39 9.09
N ALA A 326 24.50 20.50 9.78
CA ALA A 326 23.05 20.37 9.68
C ALA A 326 22.31 21.59 10.22
N GLU A 327 22.85 22.24 11.26
CA GLU A 327 22.28 23.42 11.88
C GLU A 327 22.01 24.53 10.85
N ASN A 328 20.78 25.03 10.81
CA ASN A 328 20.28 26.04 9.89
C ASN A 328 20.49 25.71 8.39
N SER A 329 20.72 24.43 8.03
CA SER A 329 20.80 24.00 6.64
C SER A 329 19.42 23.86 6.00
N ALA A 330 19.37 23.95 4.67
CA ALA A 330 18.14 23.74 3.91
C ALA A 330 17.59 22.31 4.07
N ALA A 331 18.47 21.30 4.10
CA ALA A 331 18.08 19.92 4.34
C ALA A 331 17.46 19.74 5.73
N ALA A 332 18.03 20.36 6.77
CA ALA A 332 17.45 20.38 8.10
C ALA A 332 16.08 21.07 8.16
N PHE A 333 15.90 22.19 7.44
CA PHE A 333 14.60 22.84 7.34
C PHE A 333 13.54 21.90 6.74
N MET A 334 13.87 21.22 5.63
CA MET A 334 12.98 20.24 5.01
C MET A 334 12.67 19.08 5.98
N ALA A 335 13.70 18.55 6.65
CA ALA A 335 13.57 17.44 7.58
C ALA A 335 12.66 17.77 8.78
N ASN A 336 12.74 19.00 9.30
CA ASN A 336 12.00 19.39 10.49
C ASN A 336 10.61 19.96 10.20
N SER A 337 10.41 20.57 9.02
CA SER A 337 9.23 21.41 8.76
C SER A 337 8.39 21.00 7.57
N ILE A 338 8.91 20.14 6.68
CA ILE A 338 8.22 19.79 5.43
C ILE A 338 7.93 18.29 5.39
N ILE A 339 8.98 17.46 5.46
CA ILE A 339 8.84 16.01 5.31
C ILE A 339 7.88 15.39 6.33
N PRO A 340 7.89 15.77 7.63
CA PRO A 340 6.97 15.21 8.62
C PRO A 340 5.48 15.41 8.29
N ASP A 341 5.12 16.53 7.67
CA ASP A 341 3.74 16.82 7.26
C ASP A 341 3.39 16.08 5.95
N SER A 342 4.36 16.00 5.02
CA SER A 342 4.21 15.27 3.76
C SER A 342 3.92 13.78 3.98
N ILE A 343 4.64 13.12 4.89
CA ILE A 343 4.48 11.68 5.15
C ILE A 343 3.19 11.34 5.93
N GLN A 344 2.55 12.32 6.56
CA GLN A 344 1.22 12.14 7.17
C GLN A 344 0.10 12.14 6.11
N THR A 345 0.30 12.84 5.00
CA THR A 345 -0.73 13.05 3.97
C THR A 345 -0.54 12.16 2.74
N ALA A 346 0.68 11.68 2.49
CA ALA A 346 1.02 10.83 1.35
C ALA A 346 1.80 9.56 1.78
N ASN A 347 1.46 8.42 1.16
CA ASN A 347 2.14 7.14 1.43
C ASN A 347 3.47 6.99 0.69
N HIS A 348 3.66 7.76 -0.38
CA HIS A 348 4.87 7.76 -1.19
C HIS A 348 5.28 9.22 -1.42
N VAL A 349 6.42 9.60 -0.86
CA VAL A 349 7.01 10.93 -1.03
C VAL A 349 8.35 10.76 -1.73
N ILE A 350 8.56 11.47 -2.84
CA ILE A 350 9.82 11.47 -3.58
C ILE A 350 10.37 12.89 -3.60
N LEU A 351 11.59 13.08 -3.10
CA LEU A 351 12.32 14.33 -3.21
C LEU A 351 13.37 14.21 -4.33
N LEU A 352 13.20 15.03 -5.37
CA LEU A 352 14.11 15.14 -6.50
C LEU A 352 14.82 16.49 -6.45
N GLY A 353 16.01 16.56 -7.03
CA GLY A 353 16.70 17.82 -7.26
C GLY A 353 18.16 17.82 -6.82
N ASP A 354 18.75 19.00 -6.86
CA ASP A 354 20.13 19.24 -6.44
C ASP A 354 20.16 19.70 -4.97
N LEU A 355 20.64 18.83 -4.09
CA LEU A 355 20.71 19.09 -2.66
C LEU A 355 22.00 19.78 -2.22
N ASN A 356 23.00 19.92 -3.11
CA ASN A 356 24.33 20.50 -2.85
C ASN A 356 25.11 19.94 -1.65
N ASN A 357 24.68 18.82 -1.09
CA ASN A 357 25.40 18.04 -0.09
C ASN A 357 25.60 16.62 -0.59
N ARG A 358 26.62 15.92 -0.08
CA ARG A 358 26.87 14.51 -0.40
C ARG A 358 26.18 13.59 0.59
N PRO A 359 25.75 12.38 0.18
CA PRO A 359 25.26 11.36 1.11
C PRO A 359 26.26 11.14 2.26
N GLY A 360 25.75 11.01 3.48
CA GLY A 360 26.56 10.89 4.70
C GLY A 360 27.05 12.22 5.30
N GLU A 361 26.89 13.36 4.61
CA GLU A 361 27.14 14.67 5.23
C GLU A 361 26.02 15.05 6.20
N PRO A 362 26.32 15.78 7.30
CA PRO A 362 25.36 16.01 8.38
C PRO A 362 23.97 16.54 7.94
N PRO A 363 23.85 17.47 6.98
CA PRO A 363 22.53 17.93 6.52
C PRO A 363 21.68 16.82 5.90
N LEU A 364 22.27 15.91 5.12
CA LEU A 364 21.51 14.83 4.47
C LEU A 364 21.22 13.68 5.44
N VAL A 365 22.12 13.41 6.39
CA VAL A 365 21.84 12.45 7.47
C VAL A 365 20.57 12.85 8.24
N GLN A 366 20.42 14.13 8.58
CA GLN A 366 19.20 14.61 9.24
C GLN A 366 17.94 14.43 8.37
N LEU A 367 18.06 14.53 7.05
CA LEU A 367 16.96 14.28 6.14
C LEU A 367 16.63 12.77 6.06
N GLU A 368 17.63 11.90 6.09
CA GLU A 368 17.47 10.44 6.12
C GLU A 368 16.81 9.96 7.44
N GLU A 369 17.07 10.64 8.56
CA GLU A 369 16.45 10.37 9.86
C GLU A 369 14.92 10.54 9.85
N THR A 370 14.35 11.28 8.88
CA THR A 370 12.89 11.38 8.71
C THR A 370 12.29 10.16 8.00
N GLY A 371 13.09 9.13 7.71
CA GLY A 371 12.70 7.93 6.98
C GLY A 371 12.88 8.03 5.46
N MET A 372 13.39 9.16 4.95
CA MET A 372 13.79 9.28 3.54
C MET A 372 15.02 8.39 3.26
N ARG A 373 15.12 7.87 2.04
CA ARG A 373 16.24 7.03 1.62
C ARG A 373 16.78 7.49 0.28
N SER A 374 18.11 7.61 0.16
CA SER A 374 18.76 7.77 -1.14
C SER A 374 18.55 6.50 -1.97
N ILE A 375 18.33 6.68 -3.27
CA ILE A 375 18.09 5.60 -4.25
C ILE A 375 19.34 5.39 -5.11
#